data_AF-A0A7X5TWA2-F1
#
_entry.id   AF-A0A7X5TWA2-F1
#
_cell.length_a   1.000
_cell.length_b   1.000
_cell.length_c   1.000
_cell.angle_alpha   90.00
_cell.angle_beta   90.00
_cell.angle_gamma   90.00
#
_symmetry.space_group_name_H-M   'P 1'
#
loop_
_entity.id
_entity.type
_entity.pdbx_description
1 polymer ?
#
loop_
_entity_poly.entity_id
_entity_poly.type
_entity_poly.pdbx_seq_one_letter_code
_entity_poly.pdbx_strand_id
1 'polypeptide(L)'
;MVPEHSAMLIVAVVLVITHLGLAVLMATVTARAAAGRLPRNQWVGIRTPATMRGEAAWIAGHRAARRLTPLYVLNSAAASAVLVLGVLRGWSVGHEILVGILAFVTFTVISVYAVIIAGRAARSTGDDQ
;
A
#
# COMPACT_ATOMS: atom_id res chain seq x y z
N MET A 1 22.35 -22.44 16.34
CA MET A 1 22.48 -21.30 15.41
C MET A 1 21.74 -21.65 14.13
N VAL A 2 20.81 -20.81 13.69
CA VAL A 2 20.17 -21.00 12.37
C VAL A 2 21.23 -20.70 11.30
N PRO A 3 21.41 -21.56 10.28
CA PRO A 3 22.32 -21.25 9.17
C PRO A 3 21.93 -19.93 8.51
N GLU A 4 22.91 -19.11 8.11
CA GLU A 4 22.67 -17.79 7.52
C GLU A 4 21.73 -17.85 6.31
N HIS A 5 21.88 -18.89 5.48
CA HIS A 5 21.00 -19.14 4.34
C HIS A 5 19.53 -19.36 4.74
N SER A 6 19.28 -20.07 5.85
CA SER A 6 17.94 -20.29 6.38
C SER A 6 17.35 -18.99 6.97
N ALA A 7 18.16 -18.18 7.65
CA ALA A 7 17.72 -16.88 8.16
C ALA A 7 17.34 -15.92 7.02
N MET A 8 18.16 -15.85 5.98
CA MET A 8 17.89 -15.07 4.77
C MET A 8 16.59 -15.49 4.10
N LEU A 9 16.38 -16.79 3.90
CA LEU A 9 15.15 -17.31 3.29
C LEU A 9 13.91 -16.96 4.13
N ILE A 10 13.99 -17.10 5.45
CA ILE A 10 12.90 -16.71 6.36
C ILE A 10 12.58 -15.22 6.23
N VAL A 11 13.60 -14.36 6.27
CA VAL A 11 13.43 -12.91 6.15
C VAL A 11 12.81 -12.53 4.80
N ALA A 12 13.31 -13.08 3.70
CA ALA A 12 12.77 -12.82 2.37
C ALA A 12 11.30 -13.25 2.26
N VAL A 13 10.94 -14.45 2.74
CA VAL A 13 9.56 -14.94 2.74
C VAL A 13 8.63 -14.03 3.55
N VAL A 14 9.04 -13.64 4.76
CA VAL A 14 8.25 -12.73 5.60
C VAL A 14 8.03 -11.39 4.89
N LEU A 15 9.10 -10.78 4.37
CA LEU A 15 9.02 -9.50 3.68
C LEU A 15 8.15 -9.57 2.43
N VAL A 16 8.28 -10.62 1.61
CA VAL A 16 7.45 -10.83 0.42
C VAL A 16 5.97 -10.94 0.80
N ILE A 17 5.63 -11.78 1.78
CA ILE A 17 4.25 -11.95 2.24
C ILE A 17 3.68 -10.63 2.76
N THR A 18 4.45 -9.88 3.55
CA THR A 18 4.03 -8.58 4.07
C THR A 18 3.75 -7.59 2.95
N HIS A 19 4.64 -7.45 1.96
CA HIS A 19 4.46 -6.48 0.87
C HIS A 19 3.31 -6.87 -0.06
N LEU A 20 3.14 -8.16 -0.36
CA LEU A 20 2.01 -8.64 -1.15
C LEU A 20 0.69 -8.42 -0.41
N GLY A 21 0.65 -8.74 0.88
CA GLY A 21 -0.51 -8.52 1.74
C GLY A 21 -0.92 -7.05 1.79
N LEU A 22 0.04 -6.12 1.97
CA LEU A 22 -0.21 -4.68 1.94
C LEU A 22 -0.75 -4.22 0.58
N ALA A 23 -0.17 -4.68 -0.53
CA ALA A 23 -0.63 -4.30 -1.86
C ALA A 23 -2.07 -4.78 -2.12
N VAL A 24 -2.39 -6.03 -1.78
CA VAL A 24 -3.74 -6.60 -1.90
C VAL A 24 -4.73 -5.86 -1.01
N LEU A 25 -4.34 -5.56 0.23
CA LEU A 25 -5.17 -4.81 1.18
C LEU A 25 -5.53 -3.43 0.62
N MET A 26 -4.52 -2.66 0.20
CA MET A 26 -4.73 -1.32 -0.36
C MET A 26 -5.58 -1.37 -1.63
N ALA A 27 -5.29 -2.28 -2.55
CA ALA A 27 -6.08 -2.45 -3.77
C ALA A 27 -7.54 -2.76 -3.47
N THR A 28 -7.79 -3.70 -2.55
CA THR A 28 -9.14 -4.18 -2.22
C THR A 28 -9.96 -3.13 -1.50
N VAL A 29 -9.39 -2.50 -0.46
CA VAL A 29 -10.06 -1.48 0.34
C VAL A 29 -10.42 -0.29 -0.53
N THR A 30 -9.45 0.24 -1.29
CA THR A 30 -9.67 1.40 -2.15
C THR A 30 -10.66 1.08 -3.27
N ALA A 31 -10.60 -0.11 -3.89
CA ALA A 31 -11.55 -0.50 -4.92
C ALA A 31 -12.99 -0.65 -4.38
N ARG A 32 -13.18 -1.24 -3.19
CA ARG A 32 -14.51 -1.39 -2.60
C ARG A 32 -15.10 -0.04 -2.18
N ALA A 33 -14.31 0.84 -1.57
CA ALA A 33 -14.76 2.19 -1.22
C ALA A 33 -15.07 3.04 -2.47
N ALA A 34 -14.22 2.97 -3.51
CA ALA A 34 -14.46 3.67 -4.78
C ALA A 34 -15.73 3.20 -5.51
N ALA A 35 -16.16 1.96 -5.27
CA ALA A 35 -17.39 1.39 -5.82
C ALA A 35 -18.61 1.57 -4.91
N GLY A 36 -18.50 2.29 -3.78
CA GLY A 36 -19.59 2.45 -2.81
C GLY A 36 -19.97 1.16 -2.06
N ARG A 37 -19.14 0.11 -2.15
CA ARG A 37 -19.36 -1.19 -1.49
C ARG A 37 -18.72 -1.29 -0.10
N LEU A 38 -17.91 -0.29 0.27
CA LEU A 38 -17.38 -0.13 1.62
C LEU A 38 -17.89 1.21 2.14
N PRO A 39 -18.93 1.22 2.99
CA PRO A 39 -19.46 2.46 3.54
C PRO A 39 -18.39 3.14 4.41
N ARG A 40 -18.51 4.46 4.53
CA ARG A 40 -17.70 5.25 5.44
C ARG A 40 -17.74 4.66 6.85
N ASN A 41 -16.56 4.48 7.46
CA ASN A 41 -16.42 3.84 8.76
C ASN A 41 -15.17 4.36 9.49
N GLN A 42 -14.99 3.97 10.76
CA GLN A 42 -13.90 4.42 11.61
C GLN A 42 -12.69 3.47 11.66
N TRP A 43 -12.66 2.43 10.83
CA TRP A 43 -11.65 1.36 10.93
C TRP A 43 -10.76 1.28 9.69
N VAL A 44 -11.36 1.26 8.50
CA VAL A 44 -10.69 0.90 7.23
C VAL A 44 -10.95 1.94 6.15
N GLY A 45 -9.90 2.29 5.40
CA GLY A 45 -9.92 3.27 4.30
C GLY A 45 -9.16 4.56 4.61
N ILE A 46 -9.22 5.53 3.69
CA ILE A 46 -8.57 6.84 3.82
C ILE A 46 -9.49 7.75 4.64
N ARG A 47 -9.19 7.91 5.93
CA ARG A 47 -10.02 8.61 6.92
C ARG A 47 -9.45 9.98 7.26
N THR A 48 -9.63 10.92 6.35
CA THR A 48 -9.34 12.34 6.59
C THR A 48 -10.63 13.09 6.90
N PRO A 49 -10.58 14.26 7.55
CA PRO A 49 -11.78 15.08 7.74
C PRO A 49 -12.54 15.30 6.42
N ALA A 50 -11.83 15.51 5.30
CA ALA A 50 -12.43 15.72 3.98
C ALA A 50 -13.17 14.49 3.44
N THR A 51 -12.54 13.31 3.48
CA THR A 51 -13.16 12.05 2.99
C THR A 51 -14.28 11.55 3.91
N MET A 52 -14.29 11.99 5.17
CA MET A 52 -15.30 11.60 6.16
C MET A 52 -16.53 12.52 6.20
N ARG A 53 -16.60 13.62 5.43
CA ARG A 53 -17.73 14.57 5.47
C ARG A 53 -19.06 13.98 4.99
N GLY A 54 -19.02 13.19 3.91
CA GLY A 54 -20.21 12.62 3.29
C GLY A 54 -19.88 11.35 2.51
N GLU A 55 -20.90 10.57 2.15
CA GLU A 55 -20.71 9.37 1.32
C GLU A 55 -20.18 9.74 -0.07
N ALA A 56 -20.67 10.83 -0.67
CA ALA A 56 -20.15 11.35 -1.94
C ALA A 56 -18.65 11.69 -1.84
N ALA A 57 -18.22 12.37 -0.78
CA ALA A 57 -16.83 12.72 -0.52
C ALA A 57 -15.95 11.47 -0.28
N TRP A 58 -16.48 10.47 0.43
CA TRP A 58 -15.83 9.19 0.66
C TRP A 58 -15.54 8.47 -0.65
N ILE A 59 -16.57 8.29 -1.49
CA ILE A 59 -16.44 7.59 -2.77
C ILE A 59 -15.54 8.38 -3.73
N ALA A 60 -15.70 9.70 -3.82
CA ALA A 60 -14.86 10.55 -4.68
C ALA A 60 -13.37 10.46 -4.30
N GLY A 61 -13.05 10.56 -3.01
CA GLY A 61 -11.69 10.43 -2.50
C GLY A 61 -11.08 9.06 -2.83
N HIS A 62 -11.83 7.98 -2.61
CA HIS A 62 -11.33 6.63 -2.90
C HIS A 62 -11.24 6.34 -4.41
N ARG A 63 -12.11 6.91 -5.24
CA ARG A 63 -11.96 6.85 -6.71
C ARG A 63 -10.68 7.52 -7.19
N ALA A 64 -10.32 8.66 -6.61
CA ALA A 64 -9.04 9.32 -6.91
C ALA A 64 -7.85 8.46 -6.45
N ALA A 65 -7.88 7.98 -5.20
CA ALA A 65 -6.83 7.11 -4.66
C ALA A 65 -6.64 5.81 -5.44
N ARG A 66 -7.73 5.22 -5.99
CA ARG A 66 -7.69 3.98 -6.78
C ARG A 66 -6.76 4.08 -7.99
N ARG A 67 -6.56 5.27 -8.54
CA ARG A 67 -5.64 5.48 -9.67
C ARG A 67 -4.18 5.17 -9.31
N LEU A 68 -3.83 5.18 -8.02
CA LEU A 68 -2.50 4.84 -7.53
C LEU A 68 -2.34 3.36 -7.18
N THR A 69 -3.41 2.55 -7.24
CA THR A 69 -3.34 1.11 -6.97
C THR A 69 -2.24 0.39 -7.77
N PRO A 70 -2.00 0.69 -9.06
CA PRO A 70 -0.90 0.09 -9.81
C PRO A 70 0.49 0.35 -9.19
N LEU A 71 0.70 1.48 -8.53
CA LEU A 71 1.98 1.79 -7.88
C LEU A 71 2.25 0.88 -6.67
N TYR A 72 1.24 0.53 -5.88
CA TYR A 72 1.38 -0.43 -4.79
C TYR A 72 1.73 -1.82 -5.31
N VAL A 73 1.08 -2.25 -6.40
CA VAL A 73 1.34 -3.55 -7.03
C VAL A 73 2.75 -3.57 -7.60
N LEU A 74 3.16 -2.53 -8.34
CA LEU A 74 4.50 -2.42 -8.91
C LEU A 74 5.58 -2.41 -7.82
N ASN A 75 5.40 -1.61 -6.76
CA ASN A 75 6.34 -1.57 -5.64
C ASN A 75 6.50 -2.95 -4.98
N SER A 76 5.38 -3.62 -4.72
CA SER A 76 5.37 -4.94 -4.08
C SER A 76 6.00 -6.02 -4.98
N ALA A 77 5.68 -6.01 -6.27
CA ALA A 77 6.25 -6.95 -7.24
C ALA A 77 7.76 -6.72 -7.44
N ALA A 78 8.20 -5.47 -7.57
CA ALA A 78 9.60 -5.12 -7.71
C ALA A 78 10.41 -5.50 -6.46
N ALA A 79 9.91 -5.16 -5.27
CA ALA A 79 10.54 -5.56 -4.01
C ALA A 79 10.65 -7.09 -3.90
N SER A 80 9.57 -7.80 -4.21
CA SER A 80 9.56 -9.27 -4.15
C SER A 80 10.55 -9.90 -5.14
N ALA A 81 10.65 -9.35 -6.35
CA ALA A 81 11.63 -9.81 -7.34
C ALA A 81 13.07 -9.60 -6.84
N VAL A 82 13.37 -8.42 -6.26
CA VAL A 82 14.71 -8.13 -5.71
C VAL A 82 15.05 -9.05 -4.53
N LEU A 83 14.12 -9.28 -3.60
CA LEU A 83 14.33 -10.19 -2.47
C LEU A 83 14.59 -11.65 -2.92
N VAL A 84 13.80 -12.14 -3.89
CA VAL A 84 14.03 -13.48 -4.47
C VAL A 84 15.39 -13.55 -5.17
N LEU A 85 15.77 -12.53 -5.93
CA LEU A 85 17.08 -12.46 -6.56
C LEU A 85 18.22 -12.39 -5.53
N GLY A 86 18.04 -11.66 -4.42
CA GLY A 86 19.02 -11.58 -3.34
C GLY A 86 19.28 -12.94 -2.70
N VAL A 87 18.22 -13.71 -2.43
CA VAL A 87 18.31 -15.11 -1.98
C VAL A 87 19.07 -15.98 -2.97
N LEU A 88 18.73 -15.91 -4.26
CA LEU A 88 19.38 -16.70 -5.32
C LEU A 88 20.84 -16.33 -5.55
N ARG A 89 21.24 -15.09 -5.23
CA ARG A 89 22.61 -14.58 -5.34
C ARG A 89 23.41 -14.69 -4.05
N GLY A 90 22.81 -15.20 -2.97
CA GLY A 90 23.48 -15.38 -1.68
C GLY A 90 23.85 -14.05 -1.01
N TRP A 91 22.98 -13.04 -1.12
CA TRP A 91 23.15 -11.80 -0.36
C TRP A 91 23.11 -12.05 1.15
N SER A 92 23.70 -11.15 1.94
CA SER A 92 23.57 -11.25 3.40
C SER A 92 22.18 -10.80 3.85
N VAL A 93 21.75 -11.27 5.03
CA VAL A 93 20.47 -10.89 5.65
C VAL A 93 20.29 -9.36 5.75
N GLY A 94 21.38 -8.61 5.94
CA GLY A 94 21.34 -7.14 6.00
C GLY A 94 20.87 -6.50 4.69
N HIS A 95 21.22 -7.07 3.53
CA HIS A 95 20.76 -6.57 2.24
C HIS A 95 19.26 -6.80 2.04
N GLU A 96 18.76 -7.99 2.42
CA GLU A 96 17.32 -8.32 2.37
C GLU A 96 16.50 -7.34 3.23
N ILE A 97 16.97 -7.07 4.45
CA ILE A 97 16.34 -6.10 5.36
C ILE A 97 16.35 -4.70 4.73
N LEU A 98 17.47 -4.27 4.15
CA LEU A 98 17.57 -2.96 3.51
C LEU A 98 16.58 -2.81 2.35
N VAL A 99 16.47 -3.82 1.49
CA VAL A 99 15.47 -3.83 0.39
C VAL A 99 14.06 -3.73 0.96
N GLY A 100 13.74 -4.50 2.00
CA GLY A 100 12.44 -4.43 2.68
C GLY A 100 12.13 -3.04 3.25
N ILE A 101 13.10 -2.37 3.87
CA ILE A 101 12.95 -1.01 4.39
C ILE A 101 12.68 -0.02 3.25
N LEU A 102 13.46 -0.06 2.17
CA LEU A 102 13.29 0.85 1.03
C LEU A 102 11.93 0.66 0.34
N ALA A 103 11.48 -0.58 0.21
CA ALA A 103 10.15 -0.91 -0.32
C ALA A 103 9.02 -0.39 0.59
N PHE A 104 9.20 -0.46 1.91
CA PHE A 104 8.26 0.08 2.89
C PHE A 104 8.21 1.62 2.91
N VAL A 105 9.37 2.28 2.79
CA VAL A 105 9.45 3.74 2.64
C VAL A 105 8.71 4.17 1.37
N THR A 106 8.95 3.49 0.25
CA THR A 106 8.26 3.77 -1.02
C THR A 106 6.75 3.56 -0.89
N PHE A 107 6.32 2.46 -0.27
CA PHE A 107 4.91 2.21 0.05
C PHE A 107 4.29 3.35 0.87
N THR A 108 5.02 3.86 1.86
CA THR A 108 4.57 4.96 2.72
C THR A 108 4.43 6.26 1.93
N VAL A 109 5.38 6.58 1.06
CA VAL A 109 5.31 7.77 0.18
C VAL A 109 4.09 7.69 -0.74
N ILE A 110 3.83 6.54 -1.36
CA ILE A 110 2.63 6.32 -2.19
C ILE A 110 1.36 6.52 -1.34
N SER A 111 1.35 6.06 -0.10
CA SER A 111 0.21 6.19 0.82
C SER A 111 -0.05 7.62 1.26
N VAL A 112 0.98 8.38 1.57
CA VAL A 112 0.84 9.82 1.84
C VAL A 112 0.29 10.54 0.61
N TYR A 113 0.81 10.23 -0.57
CA TYR A 113 0.28 10.82 -1.81
C TYR A 113 -1.18 10.45 -2.06
N ALA A 114 -1.57 9.19 -1.81
CA ALA A 114 -2.95 8.73 -1.89
C ALA A 114 -3.89 9.50 -0.96
N VAL A 115 -3.46 9.76 0.28
CA VAL A 115 -4.20 10.59 1.24
C VAL A 115 -4.41 12.01 0.71
N ILE A 116 -3.36 12.62 0.13
CA ILE A 116 -3.44 13.98 -0.42
C ILE A 116 -4.43 14.06 -1.57
N ILE A 117 -4.35 13.16 -2.55
CA ILE A 117 -5.25 13.19 -3.71
C ILE A 117 -6.69 12.83 -3.33
N ALA A 118 -6.89 11.91 -2.38
CA ALA A 118 -8.20 11.58 -1.86
C ALA A 118 -8.83 12.78 -1.16
N GLY A 119 -8.06 13.50 -0.33
CA GLY A 119 -8.51 14.71 0.34
C GLY A 119 -8.88 15.83 -0.63
N ARG A 120 -8.10 16.02 -1.71
CA ARG A 120 -8.41 17.00 -2.77
C ARG A 120 -9.73 16.66 -3.47
N ALA A 121 -9.88 15.42 -3.93
CA ALA A 121 -11.11 14.98 -4.61
C ALA A 121 -12.34 14.97 -3.69
N ALA A 122 -12.16 14.71 -2.40
CA ALA A 122 -13.23 14.76 -1.43
C ALA A 122 -13.69 16.17 -1.10
N ARG A 123 -12.84 17.20 -1.25
CA ARG A 123 -13.23 18.60 -1.03
C ARG A 123 -14.08 19.14 -2.16
N SER A 124 -13.75 18.81 -3.41
CA SER A 124 -14.50 19.29 -4.58
C SER A 124 -15.96 18.85 -4.64
N THR A 125 -16.37 17.85 -3.85
CA THR A 125 -17.79 17.44 -3.77
C THR A 125 -18.64 18.37 -2.90
N GLY A 126 -18.04 19.37 -2.24
CA GLY A 126 -18.75 20.33 -1.39
C GLY A 126 -18.92 21.71 -2.01
N ASP A 127 -18.29 21.97 -3.15
CA ASP A 127 -18.40 23.24 -3.89
C ASP A 127 -19.59 23.23 -4.88
N ASP A 128 -20.28 22.09 -5.01
CA ASP A 128 -21.43 21.86 -5.90
C ASP A 128 -22.81 22.00 -5.20
N GLN A 129 -22.87 22.60 -4.01
CA GLN A 129 -24.10 22.93 -3.27
C GLN A 129 -24.12 24.41 -2.89
#